data_AF-A0A7Y3UND6-F1
#
_entry.id   AF-A0A7Y3UND6-F1
#
_cell.length_a   1.000
_cell.length_b   1.000
_cell.length_c   1.000
_cell.angle_alpha   90.00
_cell.angle_beta   90.00
_cell.angle_gamma   90.00
#
_symmetry.space_group_name_H-M   'P 1'
#
loop_
_entity.id
_entity.type
_entity.pdbx_description
1 polymer ?
#
loop_
_entity_poly.entity_id
_entity_poly.type
_entity_poly.pdbx_seq_one_letter_code
_entity_poly.pdbx_strand_id
1 'polypeptide(L)' 'MMKSISLKIEEEQLKILDAVSKETHIPKSALIREGIGLVIRQHKEDIITSDLKKEIDLLIREDKELLKKLA' A
#
# COMPACT_ATOMS: atom_id res chain seq x y z
N MET A 1 13.52 7.06 -21.67
CA MET A 1 12.18 7.70 -21.75
C MET A 1 11.18 6.82 -21.02
N MET A 2 10.45 7.34 -20.02
CA MET A 2 9.36 6.60 -19.40
C MET A 2 8.21 6.46 -20.40
N LYS A 3 7.69 5.24 -20.58
CA LYS A 3 6.54 5.00 -21.46
C LYS A 3 5.29 5.61 -20.84
N SER A 4 4.61 6.50 -21.55
CA SER A 4 3.28 6.97 -21.16
C SER A 4 2.29 5.81 -21.30
N ILE A 5 1.70 5.38 -20.20
CA ILE A 5 0.64 4.37 -20.19
C ILE A 5 -0.69 5.11 -20.21
N SER A 6 -1.55 4.79 -21.17
CA SER A 6 -2.94 5.26 -21.18
C SER A 6 -3.76 4.32 -20.31
N LEU A 7 -4.23 4.81 -19.16
CA LEU A 7 -5.12 4.07 -18.28
C LEU A 7 -6.55 4.54 -18.53
N LYS A 8 -7.48 3.61 -18.70
CA LYS A 8 -8.90 3.93 -18.77
C LYS A 8 -9.37 4.30 -17.36
N ILE A 9 -9.76 5.56 -17.18
CA ILE A 9 -10.43 6.04 -15.97
C ILE A 9 -11.93 6.02 -16.27
N GLU A 10 -12.73 5.47 -15.35
CA GLU A 10 -14.17 5.45 -15.49
C GLU A 10 -14.76 6.86 -15.35
N GLU A 11 -15.92 7.10 -15.98
CA GLU A 11 -16.54 8.44 -16.00
C GLU A 11 -16.87 8.94 -14.58
N GLU A 12 -17.32 8.05 -13.70
CA GLU A 12 -17.61 8.37 -12.30
C GLU A 12 -16.34 8.79 -11.53
N GLN A 13 -15.24 8.06 -11.73
CA GLN A 13 -13.95 8.38 -11.13
C GLN A 13 -13.42 9.73 -11.62
N LEU A 14 -13.64 10.07 -12.90
CA LEU A 14 -13.26 11.37 -13.45
C LEU A 14 -14.07 12.51 -12.82
N LYS A 15 -15.38 12.32 -12.60
CA LYS A 15 -16.24 13.32 -11.93
C LYS A 15 -15.77 13.61 -10.50
N ILE A 16 -15.43 12.55 -9.75
CA ILE A 16 -14.89 12.69 -8.38
C ILE A 16 -13.54 13.39 -8.43
N LEU A 17 -12.64 12.99 -9.33
CA LEU A 17 -11.33 13.60 -9.49
C LEU A 17 -11.42 15.09 -9.85
N ASP A 18 -12.39 15.46 -10.69
CA ASP A 18 -12.67 16.86 -11.04
C ASP A 18 -13.17 17.67 -9.84
N ALA A 19 -14.08 17.10 -9.04
CA ALA A 19 -14.57 17.76 -7.82
C ALA A 19 -13.43 18.02 -6.83
N VAL A 20 -12.63 16.98 -6.54
CA VAL A 20 -11.49 17.07 -5.62
C VAL A 20 -10.43 18.05 -6.14
N SER A 21 -10.14 18.04 -7.44
CA SER A 21 -9.18 18.96 -8.06
C SER A 21 -9.62 20.42 -7.93
N LYS A 22 -10.92 20.70 -8.12
CA LYS A 22 -11.48 22.05 -7.95
C LYS A 22 -11.45 22.51 -6.50
N GLU A 23 -11.81 21.63 -5.57
CA GLU A 23 -11.85 21.95 -4.14
C GLU A 23 -10.44 22.20 -3.58
N THR A 24 -9.50 21.32 -3.88
CA THR A 24 -8.13 21.38 -3.34
C THR A 24 -7.20 22.27 -4.15
N HIS A 25 -7.61 22.70 -5.34
CA HIS A 25 -6.77 23.39 -6.33
C HIS A 25 -5.53 22.60 -6.77
N ILE A 26 -5.51 21.28 -6.51
CA ILE A 26 -4.41 20.40 -6.92
C ILE A 26 -4.71 19.88 -8.34
N PRO A 27 -3.74 19.90 -9.27
CA PRO A 27 -3.92 19.35 -10.61
C PRO A 27 -4.29 17.86 -10.58
N LYS A 28 -5.24 17.44 -11.41
CA LYS A 28 -5.68 16.04 -11.56
C LYS A 28 -4.51 15.04 -11.72
N SER A 29 -3.51 15.41 -12.51
CA SER A 29 -2.33 14.56 -12.75
C SER A 29 -1.46 14.39 -11.50
N ALA A 30 -1.43 15.38 -10.61
CA ALA A 30 -0.75 15.28 -9.32
C ALA A 30 -1.55 14.38 -8.36
N LEU A 31 -2.88 14.56 -8.28
CA LEU A 31 -3.76 13.70 -7.47
C LEU A 31 -3.64 12.22 -7.85
N ILE A 32 -3.63 11.90 -9.15
CA ILE A 32 -3.44 10.52 -9.63
C ILE A 32 -2.08 9.97 -9.18
N ARG A 33 -1.01 10.77 -9.33
CA ARG A 33 0.36 10.35 -8.99
C ARG A 33 0.52 10.08 -7.50
N GLU A 34 0.00 11.00 -6.67
CA GLU A 34 0.02 10.87 -5.21
C GLU A 34 -0.85 9.70 -4.74
N GLY A 35 -2.03 9.51 -5.34
CA GLY A 35 -2.91 8.37 -5.06
C GLY A 35 -2.23 7.04 -5.36
N ILE A 36 -1.60 6.90 -6.53
CA ILE A 36 -0.81 5.71 -6.87
C ILE A 36 0.32 5.51 -5.86
N GLY A 37 1.05 6.56 -5.51
CA GLY A 37 2.13 6.50 -4.52
C GLY A 37 1.65 6.05 -3.14
N LEU A 38 0.49 6.52 -2.71
CA LEU A 38 -0.13 6.14 -1.45
C LEU A 38 -0.52 4.66 -1.43
N VAL A 39 -1.17 4.15 -2.48
CA VAL A 39 -1.54 2.73 -2.59
C VAL A 39 -0.30 1.82 -2.59
N ILE A 40 0.75 2.21 -3.31
CA ILE A 40 2.02 1.45 -3.33
C ILE A 40 2.68 1.43 -1.95
N ARG A 41 2.67 2.56 -1.22
CA ARG A 41 3.23 2.64 0.14
C ARG A 41 2.44 1.77 1.11
N GLN A 42 1.12 1.87 1.12
CA GLN A 42 0.24 1.04 1.95
C GLN A 42 0.51 -0.44 1.70
N HIS A 43 0.56 -0.86 0.44
CA HIS A 43 0.84 -2.26 0.12
C HIS A 43 2.23 -2.72 0.60
N LYS A 44 3.26 -1.87 0.50
CA LYS A 44 4.59 -2.18 1.03
C LYS A 44 4.60 -2.28 2.55
N GLU A 45 3.94 -1.37 3.24
CA GLU A 45 3.82 -1.39 4.70
C GLU A 45 3.05 -2.62 5.20
N ASP A 46 1.97 -3.01 4.50
CA ASP A 46 1.22 -4.22 4.79
C ASP A 46 2.07 -5.49 4.58
N ILE A 47 2.88 -5.54 3.53
CA ILE A 47 3.84 -6.63 3.30
C ILE A 47 4.88 -6.69 4.44
N ILE A 48 5.48 -5.55 4.80
CA ILE A 48 6.46 -5.47 5.90
C ILE A 48 5.84 -5.95 7.21
N THR A 49 4.60 -5.53 7.49
CA THR A 49 3.87 -5.93 8.70
C THR A 49 3.59 -7.45 8.70
N SER A 50 3.25 -8.00 7.54
CA SER A 50 3.02 -9.44 7.37
C SER A 50 4.30 -10.27 7.56
N ASP A 51 5.43 -9.83 7.01
CA ASP A 51 6.70 -10.53 7.15
C ASP A 51 7.26 -10.42 8.58
N LEU A 52 7.15 -9.25 9.21
CA LEU A 52 7.49 -9.06 10.63
C LEU A 52 6.65 -10.00 11.52
N LYS A 53 5.35 -10.15 11.22
CA LYS A 53 4.48 -11.07 11.94
C LYS A 53 4.96 -12.52 11.81
N LYS A 54 5.39 -12.95 10.61
CA LYS A 54 5.93 -14.30 10.40
C LYS A 54 7.21 -14.53 11.20
N GLU A 55 8.11 -13.55 11.26
CA GLU A 55 9.35 -13.65 12.04
C GLU A 55 9.05 -13.80 13.54
N ILE A 56 8.12 -13.00 14.08
CA ILE A 56 7.70 -13.10 15.47
C ILE A 56 7.06 -14.47 15.76
N ASP A 57 6.18 -14.95 14.88
CA ASP A 57 5.55 -16.27 15.03
C ASP A 57 6.57 -17.41 14.99
N LEU A 58 7.65 -17.26 14.22
CA LEU A 58 8.74 -18.22 14.14
C LEU A 58 9.55 -18.25 15.44
N LEU A 59 9.95 -17.07 15.94
CA LEU A 59 10.66 -16.92 17.22
C LEU A 59 9.87 -17.50 18.39
N ILE A 60 8.57 -17.19 18.47
CA ILE A 60 7.68 -17.73 19.51
C ILE A 60 7.61 -19.27 19.44
N ARG A 61 7.63 -19.83 18.22
CA ARG A 61 7.59 -21.28 18.03
C ARG A 61 8.89 -21.94 18.46
N GLU A 62 10.02 -21.34 18.11
CA GLU A 62 11.35 -21.79 18.54
C GLU A 62 11.50 -21.76 20.07
N ASP A 63 11.09 -20.66 20.71
CA ASP A 63 11.10 -20.54 22.17
C ASP A 63 10.21 -21.59 22.84
N LYS A 64 9.01 -21.87 22.29
CA LYS A 64 8.13 -22.94 22.81
C LYS A 64 8.75 -24.32 22.69
N GLU A 65 9.43 -24.61 21.59
CA GLU A 65 10.11 -25.89 21.38
C GLU A 65 11.34 -26.04 22.30
N LEU A 66 12.06 -24.96 22.57
CA LEU A 66 13.15 -24.94 23.57
C LEU A 66 12.61 -25.20 24.99
N LEU A 67 11.52 -24.54 25.38
CA LEU A 67 10.90 -24.74 26.69
C LEU A 67 10.41 -26.19 26.90
N LYS A 68 9.87 -26.83 25.86
CA LYS A 68 9.46 -28.25 25.93
C LYS A 68 10.63 -29.21 26.14
N LYS A 69 11.85 -28.85 25.73
CA LYS A 69 13.05 -29.69 25.90
C LYS A 69 13.68 -29.55 27.29
N LEU A 70 13.29 -28.51 28.03
CA LEU A 70 13.76 -28.22 29.39
C LEU A 70 12.81 -28.76 30.48
N ALA A 71 11.64 -29.27 30.10
CA ALA A 71 10.66 -29.94 30.95
C ALA A 71 10.72 -31.46 30.75
#